data_AF-A0A9K3CS00-F1
#
_entry.id   AF-A0A9K3CS00-F1
#
_cell.length_a   1.000
_cell.length_b   1.000
_cell.length_c   1.000
_cell.angle_alpha   90.00
_cell.angle_beta   90.00
_cell.angle_gamma   90.00
#
_symmetry.space_group_name_H-M   'P 1'
#
loop_
_entity.id
_entity.type
_entity.pdbx_description
1 polymer ?
#
loop_
_entity_poly.entity_id
_entity_poly.type
_entity_poly.pdbx_seq_one_letter_code
_entity_poly.pdbx_strand_id
1 'polypeptide(L)'
;GGSISYVEFREAPLSNVLGLADAVEMAQRHGVSYLGFNYPLDVCRTCQTRGTFDTCANCGSADIMRVRRVSGYLQDVDYFTKGKKAEIRDRRANE
;
A
#
# COMPACT_ATOMS: atom_id res chain seq x y z
N GLY A 1 -19.26 -0.65 -16.51
CA GLY A 1 -18.48 -1.53 -15.61
C GLY A 1 -17.76 -0.70 -14.57
N GLY A 2 -17.40 -1.28 -13.43
CA GLY A 2 -16.59 -0.61 -12.40
C GLY A 2 -15.11 -0.90 -12.58
N SER A 3 -14.24 0.07 -12.28
CA SER A 3 -12.79 -0.10 -12.28
C SER A 3 -12.19 0.69 -11.12
N ILE A 4 -10.97 0.32 -10.72
CA ILE A 4 -10.17 1.05 -9.72
C ILE A 4 -8.83 1.41 -10.34
N SER A 5 -8.39 2.64 -10.09
CA SER A 5 -7.04 3.11 -10.44
C SER A 5 -6.17 3.14 -9.18
N TYR A 6 -4.91 2.77 -9.31
CA TYR A 6 -3.95 2.80 -8.20
C TYR A 6 -2.81 3.79 -8.46
N VAL A 7 -2.37 4.44 -7.39
CA VAL A 7 -1.11 5.19 -7.33
C VAL A 7 -0.23 4.51 -6.27
N GLU A 8 1.02 4.23 -6.61
CA GLU A 8 1.97 3.51 -5.75
C GLU A 8 2.97 4.51 -5.16
N PHE A 9 2.86 4.79 -3.86
CA PHE A 9 3.81 5.61 -3.13
C PHE A 9 4.91 4.77 -2.48
N ARG A 10 6.10 5.36 -2.37
CA ARG A 10 7.25 4.73 -1.69
C ARG A 10 7.04 4.64 -0.18
N GLU A 11 6.33 5.61 0.38
CA GLU A 11 6.14 5.79 1.82
C GLU A 11 4.71 6.24 2.12
N ALA A 12 4.29 6.10 3.38
CA ALA A 12 2.98 6.56 3.81
C ALA A 12 2.90 8.10 3.71
N PRO A 13 1.92 8.67 2.98
CA PRO A 13 1.80 10.12 2.75
C PRO A 13 1.22 10.88 3.95
N LEU A 14 1.65 10.55 5.18
CA LEU A 14 1.08 11.07 6.43
C LEU A 14 1.35 12.57 6.63
N SER A 15 2.46 13.07 6.11
CA SER A 15 2.89 14.46 6.23
C SER A 15 2.53 15.35 5.04
N ASN A 16 2.04 14.77 3.93
CA ASN A 16 1.76 15.50 2.69
C ASN A 16 0.27 15.42 2.31
N VAL A 17 -0.58 15.99 3.16
CA VAL A 17 -2.04 16.02 2.94
C VAL A 17 -2.40 16.85 1.71
N LEU A 18 -1.67 17.93 1.43
CA LEU A 18 -1.92 18.78 0.25
C LEU A 18 -1.67 18.01 -1.05
N GLY A 19 -0.55 17.27 -1.16
CA GLY A 19 -0.28 16.44 -2.33
C GLY A 19 -1.32 15.34 -2.55
N LEU A 20 -1.87 14.77 -1.47
CA LEU A 20 -3.01 13.83 -1.58
C LEU A 20 -4.26 14.51 -2.12
N ALA A 21 -4.57 15.73 -1.65
CA ALA A 21 -5.72 16.49 -2.11
C ALA A 21 -5.60 16.82 -3.61
N ASP A 22 -4.41 17.26 -4.05
CA ASP A 22 -4.14 17.57 -5.45
C ASP A 22 -4.31 16.33 -6.35
N ALA A 23 -3.82 15.17 -5.90
CA ALA A 23 -3.97 13.91 -6.63
C ALA A 23 -5.45 13.48 -6.75
N VAL A 24 -6.23 13.64 -5.68
CA VAL A 24 -7.67 13.36 -5.67
C VAL A 24 -8.41 14.31 -6.62
N GLU A 25 -8.10 15.61 -6.56
CA GLU A 25 -8.73 16.61 -7.42
C GLU A 25 -8.41 16.34 -8.90
N MET A 26 -7.16 16.02 -9.21
CA MET A 26 -6.74 15.65 -10.56
C MET A 26 -7.47 14.39 -11.05
N ALA A 27 -7.54 13.34 -10.22
CA ALA A 27 -8.27 12.12 -10.55
C ALA A 27 -9.75 12.39 -10.85
N GLN A 28 -10.40 13.23 -10.03
CA GLN A 28 -11.78 13.65 -10.25
C GLN A 28 -11.95 14.43 -11.57
N ARG A 29 -11.06 15.39 -11.85
CA ARG A 29 -11.09 16.17 -13.11
C ARG A 29 -10.96 15.29 -14.36
N HIS A 30 -10.23 14.18 -14.26
CA HIS A 30 -10.04 13.23 -15.36
C HIS A 30 -11.03 12.04 -15.34
N GLY A 31 -12.06 12.07 -14.50
CA GLY A 31 -13.13 11.08 -14.50
C GLY A 31 -12.76 9.73 -13.86
N VAL A 32 -11.73 9.68 -13.02
CA VAL A 32 -11.41 8.49 -12.22
C VAL A 32 -12.44 8.37 -11.10
N SER A 33 -13.28 7.34 -11.18
CA SER A 33 -14.39 7.13 -10.25
C SER A 33 -14.00 6.42 -8.95
N TYR A 34 -12.90 5.65 -8.97
CA TYR A 34 -12.39 4.97 -7.79
C TYR A 34 -10.86 4.94 -7.80
N LEU A 35 -10.26 5.65 -6.85
CA LEU A 35 -8.81 5.79 -6.70
C LEU A 35 -8.34 5.12 -5.40
N GLY A 36 -7.25 4.38 -5.47
CA GLY A 36 -6.56 3.82 -4.32
C GLY A 36 -5.10 4.27 -4.27
N PHE A 37 -4.67 4.77 -3.12
CA PHE A 37 -3.25 5.02 -2.85
C PHE A 37 -2.67 3.82 -2.11
N ASN A 38 -1.61 3.25 -2.66
CA ASN A 38 -0.89 2.12 -2.10
C ASN A 38 0.47 2.60 -1.59
N TYR A 39 0.89 2.06 -0.45
CA TYR A 39 2.22 2.25 0.11
C TYR A 39 2.57 1.00 0.95
N PRO A 40 3.86 0.71 1.18
CA PRO A 40 4.26 -0.36 2.08
C PRO A 40 3.70 -0.12 3.50
N LEU A 41 3.01 -1.12 4.03
CA LEU A 41 2.56 -1.14 5.41
C LEU A 41 2.89 -2.49 6.03
N ASP A 42 3.80 -2.47 6.98
CA ASP A 42 4.27 -3.64 7.69
C ASP A 42 3.89 -3.52 9.18
N VAL A 43 3.48 -4.64 9.78
CA VAL A 43 3.05 -4.71 11.18
C VAL A 43 3.81 -5.85 11.85
N CYS A 44 4.55 -5.53 12.92
CA CYS A 44 5.18 -6.55 13.74
C CYS A 44 4.11 -7.37 14.47
N ARG A 45 4.06 -8.69 14.26
CA ARG A 45 3.08 -9.55 14.93
C ARG A 45 3.34 -9.66 16.44
N THR A 46 4.59 -9.47 16.87
CA THR A 46 5.00 -9.55 18.28
C THR A 46 4.63 -8.32 19.11
N CYS A 47 4.97 -7.11 18.65
CA CYS A 47 4.78 -5.88 19.44
C CYS A 47 3.87 -4.83 18.78
N GLN A 48 3.25 -5.16 17.65
CA GLN A 48 2.27 -4.30 16.94
C GLN A 48 2.83 -2.97 16.40
N THR A 49 4.16 -2.78 16.43
CA THR A 49 4.81 -1.65 15.76
C THR A 49 4.47 -1.66 14.27
N ARG A 50 4.14 -0.48 13.73
CA ARG A 50 3.76 -0.29 12.32
C ARG A 50 4.82 0.57 11.63
N GLY A 51 5.09 0.28 10.37
CA GLY A 51 6.04 1.04 9.57
C GLY A 51 6.36 0.31 8.28
N THR A 52 7.60 0.47 7.81
CA THR A 52 8.17 -0.32 6.70
C THR A 52 9.50 -0.87 7.19
N PHE A 53 9.61 -2.19 7.32
CA PHE A 53 10.81 -2.82 7.85
C PHE A 53 10.83 -4.33 7.59
N ASP A 54 12.02 -4.88 7.37
CA ASP A 54 12.23 -6.34 7.32
C ASP A 54 12.37 -6.96 8.72
N THR A 55 12.85 -6.19 9.70
CA THR A 55 12.96 -6.60 11.11
C THR A 55 12.43 -5.48 11.98
N CYS A 56 11.63 -5.81 12.99
CA CYS A 56 10.98 -4.82 13.84
C CYS A 56 12.01 -3.98 14.60
N ALA A 57 12.07 -2.68 14.32
CA ALA A 57 12.99 -1.75 14.97
C ALA A 57 12.75 -1.61 16.49
N ASN A 58 11.57 -1.98 16.99
CA ASN A 58 11.20 -1.86 18.40
C ASN A 58 11.58 -3.11 19.23
N CYS A 59 11.46 -4.32 18.67
CA CYS A 59 11.64 -5.57 19.43
C CYS A 59 12.57 -6.60 18.77
N GLY A 60 13.10 -6.31 17.58
CA GLY A 60 14.00 -7.22 16.84
C GLY A 60 13.32 -8.42 16.19
N SER A 61 11.99 -8.57 16.30
CA SER A 61 11.27 -9.69 15.68
C SER A 61 11.27 -9.61 14.15
N ALA A 62 11.46 -10.77 13.51
CA ALA A 62 11.30 -10.95 12.06
C ALA A 62 9.89 -11.43 11.67
N ASP A 63 9.00 -11.66 12.64
CA ASP A 63 7.61 -12.04 12.38
C ASP A 63 6.78 -10.80 12.00
N ILE A 64 6.80 -10.49 10.70
CA ILE A 64 6.23 -9.28 10.13
C ILE A 64 5.05 -9.61 9.21
N MET A 65 3.88 -9.08 9.53
CA MET A 65 2.72 -9.05 8.65
C MET A 65 2.91 -7.96 7.60
N ARG A 66 2.96 -8.35 6.31
CA ARG A 66 3.08 -7.41 5.19
C ARG A 66 1.68 -7.16 4.63
N VAL A 67 1.10 -5.99 4.92
CA VAL A 67 -0.23 -5.62 4.43
C VAL A 67 -0.11 -4.93 3.08
N ARG A 68 -0.78 -5.43 2.05
CA ARG A 68 -0.78 -4.84 0.70
C ARG A 68 -2.18 -4.87 0.10
N ARG A 69 -2.41 -4.07 -0.96
CA ARG A 69 -3.67 -4.03 -1.72
C ARG A 69 -3.40 -4.37 -3.18
N VAL A 70 -4.05 -5.44 -3.66
CA VAL A 70 -3.95 -5.85 -5.07
C VAL A 70 -5.31 -5.71 -5.76
N SER A 71 -6.34 -6.34 -5.19
CA SER A 71 -7.69 -6.42 -5.76
C SER A 71 -8.73 -5.61 -4.97
N GLY A 72 -8.42 -4.35 -4.66
CA GLY A 72 -9.36 -3.41 -4.03
C GLY A 72 -9.33 -3.34 -2.50
N TYR A 73 -8.92 -4.41 -1.80
CA TYR A 73 -8.89 -4.46 -0.34
C TYR A 73 -7.49 -4.76 0.21
N LEU A 74 -7.27 -4.38 1.47
CA LEU A 74 -6.04 -4.66 2.21
C LEU A 74 -6.07 -6.09 2.75
N GLN A 75 -4.97 -6.81 2.60
CA GLN A 75 -4.81 -8.17 3.10
C GLN A 75 -3.32 -8.45 3.37
N ASP A 76 -3.08 -9.36 4.29
CA ASP A 76 -1.74 -9.91 4.52
C ASP A 76 -1.28 -10.73 3.29
N VAL A 77 -0.10 -10.40 2.79
CA VAL A 77 0.53 -11.00 1.62
C VAL A 77 0.66 -12.52 1.75
N ASP A 78 0.73 -13.06 2.96
CA ASP A 78 0.82 -14.51 3.18
C ASP A 78 -0.38 -15.26 2.59
N TYR A 79 -1.57 -14.66 2.65
CA TYR A 79 -2.82 -15.21 2.12
C TYR A 79 -3.06 -14.91 0.63
N PHE A 80 -2.12 -14.26 -0.05
CA PHE A 80 -2.27 -13.99 -1.47
C PHE A 80 -2.06 -15.23 -2.35
N THR A 81 -2.87 -15.31 -3.39
CA THR A 81 -2.68 -16.28 -4.48
C THR A 81 -1.36 -16.00 -5.20
N LYS A 82 -0.85 -17.01 -5.93
CA LYS A 82 0.39 -16.86 -6.71
C LYS A 82 0.34 -15.67 -7.68
N GLY A 83 -0.81 -15.44 -8.32
CA GLY A 83 -1.01 -14.32 -9.23
C GLY A 83 -0.90 -12.97 -8.53
N LYS A 84 -1.56 -12.79 -7.38
CA LYS A 84 -1.47 -11.56 -6.59
C LYS A 84 -0.03 -11.30 -6.10
N LYS A 85 0.68 -12.36 -5.69
CA LYS A 85 2.10 -12.26 -5.32
C LYS A 85 2.99 -11.85 -6.49
N ALA A 86 2.68 -12.28 -7.72
CA ALA A 86 3.39 -11.87 -8.92
C ALA A 86 3.13 -10.40 -9.24
N GLU A 87 1.87 -9.98 -9.21
CA GLU A 87 1.49 -8.59 -9.50
C GLU A 87 2.20 -7.58 -8.57
N ILE A 88 2.34 -7.90 -7.28
CA ILE A 88 3.07 -7.03 -6.34
C ILE A 88 4.55 -6.87 -6.73
N ARG A 89 5.19 -7.91 -7.26
CA ARG A 89 6.59 -7.84 -7.70
C ARG A 89 6.76 -6.98 -8.95
N ASP A 90 5.72 -6.90 -9.77
CA ASP A 90 5.76 -6.15 -11.03
C ASP A 90 5.36 -4.68 -10.85
N ARG A 91 4.64 -4.35 -9.75
CA ARG A 91 4.28 -2.96 -9.41
C ARG A 91 5.52 -2.13 -9.11
N ARG A 92 5.50 -0.88 -9.59
CA ARG A 92 6.55 0.11 -9.35
C ARG A 92 5.95 1.34 -8.71
N ALA A 93 6.62 1.85 -7.68
CA ALA A 93 6.28 3.15 -7.11
C ALA A 93 6.46 4.25 -8.15
N ASN A 94 5.57 5.23 -8.14
CA ASN A 94 5.66 6.42 -8.98
C ASN A 94 6.91 7.24 -8.60
N GLU A 95 7.55 7.83 -9.61
CA GLU A 95 8.74 8.69 -9.47
C GLU A 95 8.35 10.14 -9.12
#